data_AF-A0A4Q7IIQ9-F1
#
_entry.id   AF-A0A4Q7IIQ9-F1
#
_cell.length_a   1.000
_cell.length_b   1.000
_cell.length_c   1.000
_cell.angle_alpha   90.00
_cell.angle_beta   90.00
_cell.angle_gamma   90.00
#
_symmetry.space_group_name_H-M   'P 1'
#
loop_
_entity.id
_entity.type
_entity.pdbx_description
1 polymer ?
#
loop_
_entity_poly.entity_id
_entity_poly.type
_entity_poly.pdbx_seq_one_letter_code
_entity_poly.pdbx_strand_id
1 'polypeptide(L)'
;MTPSINNKEKALPKKLPFELYFQDGDNQIACKANLLNGKEYVYINDELVSEKRNLGFKSKHTFEYEGADWTVVFDVINMLTSETECLILKGKKKVGRKALKPFAQNPKLMMKAFAAFFCYGLIFGAGFATVGYFIGRWFGSTL
;
A
#
# COMPACT_ATOMS: atom_id res chain seq x y z
N MET A 1 -23.57 -16.21 26.23
CA MET A 1 -23.00 -16.57 24.92
C MET A 1 -22.20 -15.38 24.41
N THR A 2 -20.90 -15.39 24.67
CA THR A 2 -19.94 -14.42 24.13
C THR A 2 -19.51 -14.90 22.75
N PRO A 3 -19.54 -14.06 21.70
CA PRO A 3 -19.00 -14.47 20.42
C PRO A 3 -17.47 -14.45 20.53
N SER A 4 -16.90 -15.65 20.48
CA SER A 4 -15.51 -15.94 20.21
C SER A 4 -15.07 -15.28 18.89
N ILE A 5 -14.42 -14.12 18.95
CA ILE A 5 -13.67 -13.60 17.81
C ILE A 5 -12.29 -14.26 17.84
N ASN A 6 -12.32 -15.50 17.35
CA ASN A 6 -11.35 -16.11 16.47
C ASN A 6 -9.90 -15.61 16.61
N ASN A 7 -9.10 -16.46 17.24
CA ASN A 7 -7.69 -16.67 16.95
C ASN A 7 -7.45 -16.59 15.43
N LYS A 8 -7.20 -15.39 14.91
CA LYS A 8 -6.38 -15.26 13.72
C LYS A 8 -4.98 -15.51 14.20
N GLU A 9 -4.59 -16.77 14.17
CA GLU A 9 -3.23 -17.18 13.86
C GLU A 9 -2.72 -16.16 12.84
N LYS A 10 -1.93 -15.21 13.33
CA LYS A 10 -1.55 -13.98 12.64
C LYS A 10 -0.44 -14.40 11.69
N ALA A 11 -0.82 -15.22 10.69
CA ALA A 11 0.07 -15.71 9.67
C ALA A 11 0.81 -14.49 9.15
N LEU A 12 2.12 -14.48 9.38
CA LEU A 12 3.03 -13.45 8.87
C LEU A 12 2.58 -13.15 7.44
N PRO A 13 2.27 -11.89 7.08
CA PRO A 13 1.76 -11.61 5.75
C PRO A 13 2.75 -12.16 4.73
N LYS A 14 2.23 -13.03 3.85
CA LYS A 14 2.91 -13.56 2.66
C LYS A 14 3.86 -12.51 2.09
N LYS A 15 5.16 -12.84 1.96
CA LYS A 15 6.26 -11.93 1.55
C LYS A 15 5.74 -10.81 0.66
N LEU A 16 5.63 -9.62 1.25
CA LEU A 16 5.01 -8.48 0.60
C LEU A 16 6.00 -7.83 -0.38
N PRO A 17 5.50 -7.21 -1.45
CA PRO A 17 6.35 -6.58 -2.46
C PRO A 17 7.18 -5.41 -1.92
N PHE A 18 6.73 -4.80 -0.82
CA PHE A 18 7.50 -3.81 -0.07
C PHE A 18 7.70 -4.32 1.35
N GLU A 19 8.96 -4.53 1.72
CA GLU A 19 9.38 -4.99 3.03
C GLU A 19 10.73 -4.36 3.36
N LEU A 20 10.77 -3.58 4.43
CA LEU A 20 11.96 -2.91 4.92
C LEU A 20 12.16 -3.22 6.39
N TYR A 21 13.40 -3.53 6.74
CA TYR A 21 13.82 -3.82 8.10
C TYR A 21 14.73 -2.71 8.61
N PHE A 22 14.53 -2.34 9.87
CA PHE A 22 15.31 -1.37 10.61
C PHE A 22 15.66 -1.96 11.98
N GLN A 23 16.74 -1.46 12.57
CA GLN A 23 17.21 -1.90 13.88
C GLN A 23 17.48 -0.66 14.74
N ASP A 24 16.93 -0.64 15.95
CA ASP A 24 17.13 0.40 16.97
C ASP A 24 17.57 -0.29 18.27
N GLY A 25 18.88 -0.48 18.45
CA GLY A 25 19.42 -1.28 19.56
C GLY A 25 19.00 -2.75 19.42
N ASP A 26 18.29 -3.25 20.43
CA ASP A 26 17.77 -4.63 20.47
C ASP A 26 16.42 -4.78 19.73
N ASN A 27 15.78 -3.67 19.36
CA ASN A 27 14.47 -3.69 18.72
C ASN A 27 14.60 -3.78 17.19
N GLN A 28 13.97 -4.79 16.59
CA GLN A 28 13.86 -4.95 15.15
C GLN A 28 12.50 -4.41 14.67
N ILE A 29 12.53 -3.41 13.79
CA ILE A 29 11.31 -2.85 13.19
C ILE A 29 11.17 -3.36 11.76
N ALA A 30 10.02 -3.98 11.44
CA ALA A 30 9.69 -4.40 10.08
C ALA A 30 8.50 -3.58 9.56
N CYS A 31 8.73 -2.85 8.47
CA CYS A 31 7.72 -2.08 7.76
C CYS A 31 7.36 -2.80 6.47
N LYS A 32 6.12 -3.26 6.35
CA LYS A 32 5.64 -4.01 5.19
C LYS A 32 4.46 -3.28 4.57
N ALA A 33 4.42 -3.24 3.25
CA ALA A 33 3.31 -2.63 2.53
C ALA A 33 2.93 -3.43 1.29
N ASN A 34 1.64 -3.42 0.99
CA ASN A 34 1.08 -4.00 -0.22
C ASN A 34 0.64 -2.88 -1.16
N LEU A 35 1.43 -2.70 -2.23
CA LEU A 35 1.21 -1.66 -3.22
C LEU A 35 -0.13 -1.78 -3.98
N LEU A 36 -0.68 -2.98 -4.11
CA LEU A 36 -1.89 -3.19 -4.93
C LEU A 36 -3.17 -2.79 -4.20
N ASN A 37 -3.22 -2.98 -2.88
CA ASN A 37 -4.41 -2.69 -2.08
C ASN A 37 -4.21 -1.57 -1.05
N GLY A 38 -2.99 -1.03 -0.96
CA GLY A 38 -2.61 0.05 -0.07
C GLY A 38 -2.53 -0.35 1.40
N LYS A 39 -2.45 -1.65 1.73
CA LYS A 39 -2.35 -2.07 3.14
C LYS A 39 -0.91 -1.96 3.64
N GLU A 40 -0.74 -1.32 4.79
CA GLU A 40 0.52 -1.02 5.44
C GLU A 40 0.53 -1.64 6.82
N TYR A 41 1.66 -2.23 7.18
CA TYR A 41 1.86 -2.98 8.41
C TYR A 41 3.20 -2.58 9.03
N VAL A 42 3.19 -2.31 10.34
CA VAL A 42 4.39 -2.03 11.13
C VAL A 42 4.49 -3.05 12.25
N TYR A 43 5.64 -3.71 12.31
CA TYR A 43 5.97 -4.69 13.35
C TYR A 43 7.18 -4.21 14.14
N ILE A 44 7.20 -4.44 15.45
CA ILE A 44 8.39 -4.32 16.30
C ILE A 44 8.58 -5.67 16.98
N ASN A 45 9.78 -6.26 16.86
CA ASN A 45 10.11 -7.58 17.42
C ASN A 45 9.05 -8.65 17.07
N ASP A 46 8.66 -8.68 15.79
CA ASP A 46 7.59 -9.53 15.23
C ASP A 46 6.16 -9.29 15.74
N GLU A 47 5.96 -8.33 16.65
CA GLU A 47 4.64 -7.91 17.10
C GLU A 47 4.08 -6.81 16.19
N LEU A 48 2.90 -7.03 15.60
CA LEU A 48 2.21 -6.00 14.81
C LEU A 48 1.68 -4.90 15.74
N VAL A 49 2.34 -3.74 15.69
CA VAL A 49 2.00 -2.54 16.46
C VAL A 49 1.04 -1.61 15.71
N SER A 50 1.00 -1.68 14.38
CA SER A 50 0.10 -0.85 13.57
C SER A 50 -0.28 -1.47 12.23
N GLU A 51 -1.56 -1.46 11.90
CA GLU A 51 -2.10 -1.77 10.56
C GLU A 51 -2.92 -0.57 10.07
N LYS A 52 -2.70 -0.16 8.83
CA LYS A 52 -3.50 0.87 8.18
C LYS A 52 -3.69 0.54 6.72
N ARG A 53 -4.78 1.03 6.14
CA ARG A 53 -4.97 1.02 4.68
C ARG A 53 -4.89 2.44 4.17
N ASN A 54 -3.94 2.70 3.29
CA ASN A 54 -3.76 3.98 2.63
C ASN A 54 -3.70 3.78 1.11
N LEU A 55 -4.61 4.42 0.39
CA LEU A 55 -4.62 4.45 -1.07
C LEU A 55 -3.94 5.72 -1.64
N GLY A 56 -3.54 6.64 -0.76
CA GLY A 56 -2.80 7.84 -1.14
C GLY A 56 -1.30 7.61 -1.27
N PHE A 57 -0.58 8.67 -1.64
CA PHE A 57 0.89 8.63 -1.80
C PHE A 57 1.63 8.74 -0.47
N LYS A 58 0.98 9.18 0.59
CA LYS A 58 1.62 9.36 1.88
C LYS A 58 0.75 8.84 3.00
N SER A 59 1.35 8.08 3.92
CA SER A 59 0.73 7.64 5.16
C SER A 59 1.62 7.94 6.34
N LYS A 60 0.96 8.05 7.50
CA LYS A 60 1.61 8.18 8.79
C LYS A 60 0.94 7.21 9.76
N HIS A 61 1.78 6.45 10.45
CA HIS A 61 1.45 5.60 11.58
C HIS A 61 2.09 6.20 12.81
N THR A 62 1.31 6.47 13.84
CA THR A 62 1.82 6.89 15.15
C THR A 62 1.28 5.91 16.18
N PHE A 63 2.16 5.40 17.02
CA PHE A 63 1.85 4.41 18.03
C PHE A 63 2.86 4.52 19.17
N GLU A 64 2.49 4.09 20.36
CA GLU A 64 3.38 4.06 21.53
C GLU A 64 3.90 2.63 21.71
N TYR A 65 5.21 2.50 21.97
CA TYR A 65 5.85 1.21 22.25
C TYR A 65 6.96 1.41 23.27
N GLU A 66 6.94 0.61 24.35
CA GLU A 66 7.88 0.71 25.49
C GLU A 66 7.98 2.14 26.09
N GLY A 67 6.85 2.86 26.16
CA GLY A 67 6.80 4.22 26.71
C GLY A 67 7.45 5.30 25.82
N ALA A 68 7.78 4.97 24.56
CA ALA A 68 8.24 5.91 23.57
C ALA A 68 7.22 6.08 22.44
N ASP A 69 7.04 7.32 21.99
CA ASP A 69 6.22 7.61 20.81
C ASP A 69 6.98 7.23 19.54
N TRP A 70 6.42 6.34 18.74
CA TRP A 70 6.96 5.97 17.44
C TRP A 70 6.11 6.55 16.33
N THR A 71 6.78 6.99 15.28
CA THR A 71 6.14 7.46 14.06
C THR A 71 6.82 6.84 12.86
N VAL A 72 6.02 6.11 12.06
CA VAL A 72 6.44 5.53 10.79
C VAL A 72 5.69 6.25 9.68
N VAL A 73 6.44 6.79 8.71
CA VAL A 73 5.90 7.51 7.57
C VAL A 73 6.26 6.73 6.31
N PHE A 74 5.26 6.37 5.52
CA PHE A 74 5.45 5.87 4.17
C PHE A 74 5.16 7.01 3.20
N ASP A 75 6.09 7.29 2.29
CA ASP A 75 5.96 8.37 1.30
C ASP A 75 6.35 7.84 -0.08
N VAL A 76 5.38 7.83 -0.99
CA VAL A 76 5.56 7.41 -2.38
C VAL A 76 6.10 8.61 -3.15
N ILE A 77 7.41 8.65 -3.32
CA ILE A 77 8.15 9.73 -3.97
C ILE A 77 7.85 9.76 -5.47
N ASN A 78 7.71 8.58 -6.10
CA ASN A 78 7.47 8.49 -7.53
C ASN A 78 6.43 7.40 -7.84
N MET A 79 5.29 7.77 -8.40
CA MET A 79 4.23 6.83 -8.78
C MET A 79 4.62 5.93 -9.94
N LEU A 80 5.39 6.42 -10.92
CA LEU A 80 5.74 5.65 -12.12
C LEU A 80 6.60 4.43 -11.79
N THR A 81 7.58 4.62 -10.91
CA THR A 81 8.46 3.54 -10.43
C THR A 81 7.97 2.91 -9.12
N SER A 82 6.88 3.46 -8.58
CA SER A 82 6.37 3.24 -7.23
C SER A 82 7.46 3.36 -6.15
N GLU A 83 8.42 4.27 -6.36
CA GLU A 83 9.46 4.53 -5.38
C GLU A 83 8.83 4.99 -4.08
N THR A 84 8.97 4.16 -3.05
CA THR A 84 8.35 4.36 -1.75
C THR A 84 9.45 4.43 -0.72
N GLU A 85 9.40 5.48 0.08
CA GLU A 85 10.31 5.72 1.18
C GLU A 85 9.62 5.46 2.50
N CYS A 86 10.34 4.80 3.40
CA CYS A 86 9.94 4.61 4.78
C CYS A 86 10.88 5.39 5.69
N LEU A 87 10.30 6.24 6.53
CA LEU A 87 10.98 7.02 7.56
C LEU A 87 10.46 6.61 8.93
N ILE A 88 11.37 6.29 9.85
CA ILE A 88 11.05 5.94 11.24
C ILE A 88 11.60 7.00 12.17
N LEU A 89 10.73 7.48 13.05
CA LEU A 89 11.01 8.45 14.10
C LEU A 89 10.63 7.86 15.46
N LYS A 90 11.49 8.04 16.45
CA LYS A 90 11.23 7.75 17.87
C LYS A 90 11.22 9.08 18.61
N GLY A 91 10.04 9.59 18.94
CA GLY A 91 9.79 10.96 19.37
C GLY A 91 10.27 11.96 18.33
N LYS A 92 11.30 12.73 18.66
CA LYS A 92 11.95 13.71 17.76
C LYS A 92 13.20 13.15 17.06
N LYS A 93 13.66 11.95 17.40
CA LYS A 93 14.89 11.36 16.85
C LYS A 93 14.58 10.52 15.62
N LYS A 94 15.34 10.71 14.55
CA LYS A 94 15.27 9.88 13.34
C LYS A 94 16.04 8.58 13.56
N VAL A 95 15.35 7.45 13.47
CA VAL A 95 15.92 6.10 13.62
C VAL A 95 16.50 5.62 12.29
N GLY A 96 15.73 5.80 11.20
CA GLY A 96 16.16 5.33 9.89
C GLY A 96 15.31 5.87 8.75
N ARG A 97 15.88 5.87 7.55
CA ARG A 97 15.20 6.20 6.30
C ARG A 97 15.71 5.26 5.21
N LYS A 98 14.80 4.56 4.55
CA LYS A 98 15.14 3.68 3.42
C LYS A 98 14.08 3.85 2.33
N ALA A 99 14.54 3.90 1.09
CA ALA A 99 13.67 3.91 -0.07
C ALA A 99 13.80 2.60 -0.85
N LEU A 100 12.69 2.12 -1.41
CA LEU A 100 12.63 0.97 -2.28
C LEU A 100 11.95 1.35 -3.59
N LYS A 101 12.37 0.71 -4.69
CA LYS A 101 11.74 0.84 -6.02
C LYS A 101 11.10 -0.48 -6.41
N PRO A 102 9.88 -0.78 -5.93
CA PRO A 102 9.27 -2.10 -6.02
C PRO A 102 9.04 -2.54 -7.47
N PHE A 103 8.74 -1.61 -8.38
CA PHE A 103 8.52 -1.94 -9.80
C PHE A 103 9.83 -2.22 -10.54
N ALA A 104 10.91 -1.51 -10.21
CA ALA A 104 12.23 -1.79 -10.78
C ALA A 104 12.76 -3.16 -10.31
N GLN A 105 12.49 -3.53 -9.07
CA GLN A 105 12.94 -4.81 -8.50
C GLN A 105 12.04 -5.99 -8.90
N ASN A 106 10.74 -5.75 -9.12
CA ASN A 106 9.76 -6.79 -9.42
C ASN A 106 8.95 -6.42 -10.68
N PRO A 107 9.46 -6.72 -11.90
CA PRO A 107 8.75 -6.43 -13.14
C PRO A 107 7.41 -7.18 -13.26
N LYS A 108 7.26 -8.34 -12.60
CA LYS A 108 5.98 -9.07 -12.51
C LYS A 108 4.92 -8.28 -11.74
N LEU A 109 5.31 -7.54 -10.70
CA LEU A 109 4.39 -6.70 -9.93
C LEU A 109 3.93 -5.51 -10.78
N MET A 110 4.87 -4.89 -11.48
CA MET A 110 4.58 -3.83 -12.45
C MET A 110 3.61 -4.32 -13.54
N MET A 111 3.88 -5.48 -14.14
CA MET A 111 3.01 -6.06 -15.17
C MET A 111 1.59 -6.32 -14.65
N LYS A 112 1.43 -6.82 -13.42
CA LYS A 112 0.11 -7.00 -12.80
C LYS A 112 -0.63 -5.67 -12.60
N ALA A 113 0.08 -4.63 -12.15
CA ALA A 113 -0.51 -3.30 -11.99
C ALA A 113 -0.97 -2.74 -13.35
N PHE A 114 -0.12 -2.79 -14.39
CA PHE A 114 -0.46 -2.35 -15.74
C PHE A 114 -1.62 -3.15 -16.34
N ALA A 115 -1.62 -4.47 -16.20
CA ALA A 115 -2.70 -5.32 -16.69
C ALA A 115 -4.04 -4.96 -16.03
N ALA A 116 -4.04 -4.68 -14.72
CA ALA A 116 -5.25 -4.22 -14.03
C ALA A 116 -5.77 -2.90 -14.60
N PHE A 117 -4.90 -1.89 -14.77
CA PHE A 117 -5.29 -0.61 -15.38
C PHE A 117 -5.81 -0.77 -16.82
N PHE A 118 -5.19 -1.65 -17.61
CA PHE A 118 -5.63 -1.92 -18.98
C PHE A 118 -7.03 -2.55 -19.01
N CYS A 119 -7.29 -3.53 -18.15
CA CYS A 119 -8.63 -4.13 -18.03
C CYS A 119 -9.68 -3.10 -17.62
N TYR A 120 -9.39 -2.24 -16.64
CA TYR A 120 -10.30 -1.14 -16.28
C TYR A 120 -10.51 -0.19 -17.46
N GLY A 121 -9.44 0.18 -18.17
CA GLY A 121 -9.51 1.03 -19.36
C GLY A 121 -10.40 0.46 -20.46
N LEU A 122 -10.32 -0.85 -20.73
CA LEU A 122 -11.19 -1.51 -21.71
C LEU A 122 -12.66 -1.48 -21.30
N ILE A 123 -12.98 -1.74 -20.02
CA ILE A 123 -14.35 -1.72 -19.52
C ILE A 123 -14.95 -0.32 -19.66
N PHE A 124 -14.23 0.71 -19.21
CA PHE A 124 -14.68 2.10 -19.33
C PHE A 124 -14.77 2.54 -20.80
N GLY A 125 -13.78 2.20 -21.62
CA GLY A 125 -13.75 2.52 -23.05
C GLY A 125 -14.91 1.91 -23.81
N ALA A 126 -15.21 0.63 -23.59
CA ALA A 126 -16.37 -0.05 -24.18
C ALA A 126 -17.69 0.58 -23.71
N GLY A 127 -17.79 0.95 -22.42
CA GLY A 127 -18.93 1.66 -21.88
C GLY A 127 -19.17 3.01 -22.59
N PHE A 128 -18.12 3.83 -22.72
CA PHE A 128 -18.20 5.11 -23.42
C PHE A 128 -18.57 4.95 -24.90
N ALA A 129 -17.97 3.99 -25.60
CA ALA A 129 -18.31 3.72 -27.00
C ALA A 129 -19.77 3.30 -27.17
N THR A 130 -20.29 2.46 -26.27
CA THR A 130 -21.68 2.02 -26.28
C THR A 130 -22.64 3.18 -26.03
N VAL A 131 -22.39 4.00 -25.01
CA VAL A 131 -23.19 5.20 -24.73
C VAL A 131 -23.17 6.17 -25.90
N GLY A 132 -21.99 6.42 -26.48
CA GLY A 132 -21.85 7.27 -27.67
C GLY A 132 -22.63 6.74 -28.87
N TYR A 133 -22.58 5.43 -29.11
CA TYR A 133 -23.36 4.77 -30.17
C TYR A 133 -24.88 4.97 -29.98
N PHE A 134 -25.39 4.77 -28.76
CA PHE A 134 -26.82 4.94 -28.48
C PHE A 134 -27.28 6.40 -28.56
N ILE A 135 -26.48 7.35 -28.06
CA ILE A 135 -26.77 8.80 -28.20
C ILE A 135 -26.76 9.19 -29.68
N GLY A 136 -25.74 8.79 -30.44
CA GLY A 136 -25.64 9.07 -31.87
C GLY A 136 -26.80 8.47 -32.66
N ARG A 137 -27.23 7.25 -32.33
CA ARG A 137 -28.40 6.61 -32.94
C ARG A 137 -29.70 7.33 -32.60
N TRP A 138 -29.88 7.82 -31.37
CA TRP A 138 -31.09 8.54 -30.96
C TRP A 138 -31.18 9.89 -31.68
N PHE A 139 -30.13 10.72 -31.64
CA PHE A 139 -30.14 12.05 -32.26
C PHE A 139 -30.00 12.02 -33.79
N GLY A 140 -29.32 11.01 -34.35
CA GLY A 140 -29.18 10.81 -35.79
C GLY A 140 -30.42 10.23 -36.48
N SER A 141 -31.39 9.70 -35.71
CA SER A 141 -32.67 9.21 -36.24
C SER A 141 -33.77 10.29 -36.32
N THR A 142 -33.48 11.49 -35.83
CA THR A 142 -34.40 12.65 -35.77
C THR A 142 -34.11 13.72 -36.84
N LEU A 143 -33.20 13.46 -37.79
CA LEU A 143 -32.80 14.36 -38.87
C LEU A 143 -33.11 13.73 -40.24
#